data_AF-A0A1A8Q3N6-F1
#
_entry.id   AF-A0A1A8Q3N6-F1
#
_cell.length_a   1.000
_cell.length_b   1.000
_cell.length_c   1.000
_cell.angle_alpha   90.00
_cell.angle_beta   90.00
_cell.angle_gamma   90.00
#
_symmetry.space_group_name_H-M   'P 1'
#
loop_
_entity.id
_entity.type
_entity.pdbx_description
1 polymer ?
#
loop_
_entity_poly.entity_id
_entity_poly.type
_entity_poly.pdbx_seq_one_letter_code
_entity_poly.pdbx_strand_id
1 'polypeptide(L)'
;MSGSKPDILWSPHHPDRYVICDSELGLYRIGPVGGTETKPGTLPLSEETAANLLAINSDTPYMKCVAWYPKHEPECLLAVGQANGRVVLTSLGQSHNSTCKELVGKEFVPKHARQCNTLAWNP
;
A
#
# COMPACT_ATOMS: atom_id res chain seq x y z
N MET A 1 24.60 2.76 0.45
CA MET A 1 23.23 2.28 0.21
C MET A 1 22.30 3.46 0.42
N SER A 2 21.54 3.90 -0.58
CA SER A 2 20.53 4.94 -0.33
C SER A 2 19.48 4.34 0.62
N GLY A 3 19.24 5.02 1.75
CA GLY A 3 18.24 4.60 2.73
C GLY A 3 16.86 4.45 2.08
N SER A 4 15.99 3.64 2.67
CA SER A 4 14.58 3.65 2.30
C SER A 4 14.05 5.07 2.50
N LYS A 5 13.35 5.59 1.49
CA LYS A 5 12.60 6.83 1.63
C LYS A 5 11.16 6.40 1.87
N PRO A 6 10.67 6.41 3.13
CA PRO A 6 9.29 6.07 3.39
C PRO A 6 8.37 7.03 2.65
N ASP A 7 7.24 6.51 2.16
CA ASP A 7 6.22 7.27 1.46
C ASP A 7 4.82 7.00 2.05
N ILE A 8 3.90 7.92 1.84
CA ILE A 8 2.52 7.84 2.33
C ILE A 8 1.56 8.09 1.17
N LEU A 9 0.67 7.12 0.91
CA LEU A 9 -0.37 7.22 -0.11
C LEU A 9 -1.74 7.26 0.54
N TRP A 10 -2.50 8.31 0.28
CA TRP A 10 -3.91 8.39 0.70
C TRP A 10 -4.78 7.56 -0.22
N SER A 11 -5.79 6.91 0.34
CA SER A 11 -6.76 6.17 -0.47
C SER A 11 -7.54 7.14 -1.37
N PRO A 12 -7.69 6.84 -2.67
CA PRO A 12 -8.52 7.63 -3.56
C PRO A 12 -10.03 7.47 -3.29
N HIS A 13 -10.42 6.54 -2.41
CA HIS A 13 -11.83 6.17 -2.18
C HIS A 13 -12.27 6.33 -0.71
N HIS A 14 -11.32 6.29 0.23
CA HIS A 14 -11.62 6.40 1.65
C HIS A 14 -10.84 7.56 2.28
N PRO A 15 -11.49 8.64 2.70
CA PRO A 15 -10.80 9.82 3.24
C PRO A 15 -10.06 9.53 4.56
N ASP A 16 -10.43 8.46 5.24
CA ASP A 16 -9.86 8.02 6.51
C ASP A 16 -8.79 6.93 6.36
N ARG A 17 -8.42 6.52 5.13
CA ARG A 17 -7.44 5.45 4.91
C ARG A 17 -6.21 5.92 4.15
N TYR A 18 -5.07 5.37 4.53
CA TYR A 18 -3.79 5.61 3.88
C TYR A 18 -2.86 4.41 4.01
N VAL A 19 -1.85 4.34 3.16
CA VAL A 19 -0.82 3.30 3.16
C VAL A 19 0.53 3.94 3.44
N ILE A 20 1.27 3.39 4.41
CA ILE A 20 2.68 3.68 4.62
C ILE A 20 3.49 2.67 3.80
N CYS A 21 4.43 3.17 3.00
CA CYS A 21 5.32 2.39 2.15
C CYS A 21 6.76 2.57 2.64
N ASP A 22 7.29 1.61 3.40
CA ASP A 22 8.70 1.61 3.84
C ASP A 22 9.37 0.27 3.51
N SER A 23 9.78 -0.51 4.52
CA SER A 23 10.22 -1.89 4.34
C SER A 23 9.06 -2.84 3.98
N GLU A 24 7.85 -2.45 4.36
CA GLU A 24 6.61 -3.15 4.10
C GLU A 24 5.48 -2.14 3.80
N LEU A 25 4.36 -2.66 3.33
CA LEU A 25 3.15 -1.89 3.10
C LEU A 25 2.21 -2.04 4.28
N GLY A 26 1.93 -0.96 5.00
CA GLY A 26 0.97 -0.92 6.09
C GLY A 26 -0.26 -0.11 5.71
N LEU A 27 -1.45 -0.72 5.69
CA LEU A 27 -2.72 -0.03 5.51
C LEU A 27 -3.26 0.44 6.87
N TYR A 28 -3.52 1.73 6.99
CA TYR A 28 -4.03 2.36 8.20
C TYR A 28 -5.38 3.02 7.97
N ARG A 29 -6.14 3.13 9.06
CA ARG A 29 -7.38 3.89 9.13
C ARG A 29 -7.37 4.85 10.30
N ILE A 30 -7.66 6.12 10.05
CA ILE A 30 -7.85 7.13 11.08
C ILE A 30 -9.22 6.92 11.72
N GLY A 31 -9.23 6.82 13.05
CA GLY A 31 -10.45 6.69 13.85
C GLY A 31 -10.27 7.32 15.23
N PRO A 32 -11.32 7.33 16.06
CA PRO A 32 -11.25 7.89 17.40
C PRO A 32 -10.33 7.08 18.33
N VAL A 33 -9.68 7.75 19.27
CA VAL A 33 -8.96 7.12 20.39
C VAL A 33 -9.98 6.41 21.29
N GLY A 34 -9.72 5.15 21.65
CA GLY A 34 -10.59 4.39 22.57
C GLY A 34 -11.77 3.66 21.93
N GLY A 35 -11.70 3.34 20.63
CA GLY A 35 -12.58 2.32 20.04
C GLY A 35 -12.51 0.99 20.81
N THR A 36 -13.56 0.17 20.71
CA THR A 36 -13.84 -0.98 21.60
C THR A 36 -12.73 -2.03 21.77
N GLU A 37 -11.66 -2.00 20.96
CA GLU A 37 -10.47 -2.82 21.13
C GLU A 37 -9.23 -2.06 20.64
N THR A 38 -8.25 -1.82 21.51
CA THR A 38 -6.94 -1.28 21.11
C THR A 38 -6.21 -2.34 20.30
N LYS A 39 -6.32 -2.27 18.97
CA LYS A 39 -5.70 -3.25 18.09
C LYS A 39 -4.17 -3.10 18.11
N PRO A 40 -3.40 -4.20 18.06
CA PRO A 40 -1.95 -4.14 17.88
C PRO A 40 -1.60 -3.28 16.65
N GLY A 41 -0.60 -2.41 16.78
CA GLY A 41 -0.20 -1.49 15.71
C GLY A 41 -1.02 -0.20 15.61
N THR A 42 -1.88 0.10 16.60
CA THR A 42 -2.53 1.40 16.70
C THR A 42 -1.54 2.48 17.16
N LEU A 43 -1.49 3.61 16.45
CA LEU A 43 -0.62 4.74 16.76
C LEU A 43 -1.46 5.98 17.09
N PRO A 44 -1.27 6.66 18.23
CA PRO A 44 -1.97 7.90 18.53
C PRO A 44 -1.52 9.01 17.56
N LEU A 45 -2.48 9.75 17.01
CA LEU A 45 -2.24 10.90 16.13
C LEU A 45 -2.54 12.22 16.86
N SER A 46 -3.58 12.25 17.69
CA SER A 46 -3.96 13.37 18.56
C SER A 46 -4.58 12.84 19.86
N GLU A 47 -5.12 13.74 20.70
CA GLU A 47 -5.88 13.36 21.90
C GLU A 47 -7.17 12.60 21.55
N GLU A 48 -7.75 12.87 20.37
CA GLU A 48 -9.02 12.33 19.91
C GLU A 48 -8.88 11.31 18.78
N THR A 49 -7.75 11.27 18.07
CA THR A 49 -7.58 10.44 16.87
C THR A 49 -6.37 9.49 16.94
N ALA A 50 -6.54 8.32 16.35
CA ALA A 50 -5.50 7.29 16.22
C ALA A 50 -5.52 6.65 14.83
N ALA A 51 -4.34 6.27 14.37
CA ALA A 51 -4.11 5.44 13.20
C ALA A 51 -4.21 3.97 13.59
N ASN A 52 -5.28 3.30 13.16
CA ASN A 52 -5.50 1.89 13.41
C ASN A 52 -4.94 1.09 12.23
N LEU A 53 -4.02 0.16 12.50
CA LEU A 53 -3.51 -0.76 11.49
C LEU A 53 -4.62 -1.73 11.04
N LEU A 54 -4.84 -1.81 9.73
CA LEU A 54 -5.82 -2.72 9.12
C LEU A 54 -5.17 -3.96 8.51
N ALA A 55 -4.04 -3.79 7.83
CA ALA A 55 -3.33 -4.87 7.14
C ALA A 55 -1.85 -4.53 6.91
N ILE A 56 -1.02 -5.57 6.78
CA ILE A 56 0.40 -5.47 6.41
C ILE A 56 0.66 -6.41 5.22
N ASN A 57 1.46 -5.96 4.26
CA ASN A 57 2.06 -6.81 3.23
C ASN A 57 3.58 -6.59 3.19
N SER A 58 4.33 -7.65 3.47
CA SER A 58 5.80 -7.66 3.48
C SER A 58 6.38 -8.51 2.33
N ASP A 59 5.54 -8.93 1.38
CA ASP A 59 5.91 -9.85 0.28
C ASP A 59 6.68 -9.15 -0.85
N THR A 60 6.76 -7.81 -0.81
CA THR A 60 7.40 -7.02 -1.87
C THR A 60 8.68 -6.33 -1.37
N PRO A 61 9.82 -7.04 -1.34
CA PRO A 61 11.08 -6.47 -0.88
C PRO A 61 11.62 -5.43 -1.86
N TYR A 62 12.54 -4.59 -1.38
CA TYR A 62 13.27 -3.60 -2.18
C TYR A 62 12.37 -2.63 -2.95
N MET A 63 11.23 -2.28 -2.35
CA MET A 63 10.30 -1.27 -2.84
C MET A 63 10.97 0.09 -3.03
N LYS A 64 10.57 0.79 -4.09
CA LYS A 64 11.14 2.09 -4.49
C LYS A 64 10.09 3.15 -4.79
N CYS A 65 8.97 2.74 -5.36
CA CYS A 65 7.81 3.60 -5.58
C CYS A 65 6.54 2.75 -5.56
N VAL A 66 5.42 3.38 -5.20
CA VAL A 66 4.11 2.74 -5.10
C VAL A 66 3.08 3.65 -5.74
N ALA A 67 2.06 3.08 -6.37
CA ALA A 67 0.91 3.81 -6.88
C ALA A 67 -0.39 3.09 -6.52
N TRP A 68 -1.34 3.82 -5.91
CA TRP A 68 -2.68 3.30 -5.61
C TRP A 68 -3.55 3.29 -6.84
N TYR A 69 -4.20 2.15 -7.09
CA TYR A 69 -5.15 2.01 -8.19
C TYR A 69 -6.32 2.99 -8.06
N PRO A 70 -6.62 3.80 -9.09
CA PRO A 70 -7.57 4.90 -8.96
C PRO A 70 -9.04 4.49 -9.08
N LYS A 71 -9.36 3.22 -9.41
CA LYS A 71 -10.74 2.76 -9.51
C LYS A 71 -11.15 1.99 -8.25
N HIS A 72 -12.44 2.09 -7.93
CA HIS A 72 -13.01 1.52 -6.71
C HIS A 72 -12.84 0.00 -6.61
N GLU A 73 -12.89 -0.69 -7.75
CA GLU A 73 -12.68 -2.14 -7.82
C GLU A 73 -11.53 -2.51 -8.76
N PRO A 74 -10.58 -3.35 -8.30
CA PRO A 74 -10.50 -3.95 -6.97
C PRO A 74 -10.03 -2.99 -5.86
N GLU A 75 -10.59 -3.16 -4.66
CA GLU A 75 -10.27 -2.32 -3.49
C GLU A 75 -8.81 -2.52 -3.05
N CYS A 76 -8.16 -1.43 -2.63
CA CYS A 76 -6.80 -1.42 -2.09
C CYS A 76 -5.74 -2.09 -2.98
N LEU A 77 -5.93 -2.09 -4.31
CA LEU A 77 -4.91 -2.55 -5.26
C LEU A 77 -3.78 -1.51 -5.38
N LEU A 78 -2.54 -2.00 -5.31
CA LEU A 78 -1.32 -1.22 -5.36
C LEU A 78 -0.39 -1.77 -6.43
N ALA A 79 0.25 -0.88 -7.19
CA ALA A 79 1.40 -1.22 -8.01
C ALA A 79 2.67 -0.84 -7.26
N VAL A 80 3.62 -1.77 -7.17
CA VAL A 80 4.87 -1.58 -6.42
C VAL A 80 6.07 -1.76 -7.34
N GLY A 81 6.87 -0.71 -7.49
CA GLY A 81 8.08 -0.68 -8.28
C GLY A 81 9.30 -1.02 -7.43
N GLN A 82 10.18 -1.87 -7.96
CA GLN A 82 11.35 -2.40 -7.25
C GLN A 82 12.68 -1.82 -7.74
N ALA A 83 13.74 -2.05 -6.96
CA ALA A 83 15.12 -1.65 -7.29
C ALA A 83 15.67 -2.26 -8.59
N ASN A 84 15.15 -3.40 -9.03
CA ASN A 84 15.51 -4.05 -10.29
C ASN A 84 14.63 -3.59 -11.47
N GLY A 85 13.65 -2.73 -11.22
CA GLY A 85 12.71 -2.21 -12.22
C GLY A 85 11.47 -3.05 -12.45
N ARG A 86 11.33 -4.19 -11.76
CA ARG A 86 10.08 -4.96 -11.78
C ARG A 86 8.98 -4.16 -11.11
N VAL A 87 7.76 -4.37 -11.59
CA VAL A 87 6.54 -3.88 -10.97
C VAL A 87 5.67 -5.07 -10.63
N VAL A 88 5.17 -5.15 -9.39
CA VAL A 88 4.22 -6.17 -8.98
C VAL A 88 2.92 -5.51 -8.54
N LEU A 89 1.80 -6.16 -8.85
CA LEU A 89 0.49 -5.77 -8.32
C LEU A 89 0.21 -6.53 -7.03
N THR A 90 -0.16 -5.81 -5.97
CA THR A 90 -0.52 -6.38 -4.67
C THR A 90 -1.79 -5.71 -4.12
N SER A 91 -2.40 -6.29 -3.08
CA SER A 91 -3.55 -5.70 -2.40
C SER A 91 -3.43 -5.84 -0.88
N LEU A 92 -3.96 -4.83 -0.17
CA LEU A 92 -4.08 -4.80 1.29
C LEU A 92 -5.53 -4.93 1.77
N GLY A 93 -6.48 -5.17 0.85
CA GLY A 93 -7.90 -5.30 1.15
C GLY A 93 -8.30 -6.73 1.52
N GLN A 94 -9.33 -6.87 2.35
CA GLN A 94 -9.99 -8.16 2.64
C GLN A 94 -10.94 -8.62 1.52
N SER A 95 -11.04 -7.85 0.43
CA SER A 95 -11.95 -8.11 -0.67
C SER A 95 -11.53 -9.35 -1.45
N HIS A 96 -12.26 -10.44 -1.24
CA HIS A 96 -12.16 -11.69 -2.00
C HIS A 96 -12.86 -11.63 -3.37
N ASN A 97 -12.95 -10.45 -4.00
CA ASN A 97 -13.54 -10.37 -5.34
C ASN A 97 -12.64 -11.12 -6.35
N SER A 98 -13.26 -11.74 -7.37
CA SER A 98 -12.56 -12.57 -8.35
C SER A 98 -11.56 -11.78 -9.18
N THR A 99 -11.87 -10.52 -9.51
CA THR A 99 -11.00 -9.64 -10.30
C THR A 99 -9.71 -9.26 -9.57
N CYS A 100 -9.73 -9.07 -8.25
CA CYS A 100 -8.53 -8.83 -7.44
C CYS A 100 -7.61 -10.05 -7.48
N LYS A 101 -8.16 -11.27 -7.46
CA LYS A 101 -7.37 -12.51 -7.57
C LYS A 101 -6.64 -12.65 -8.90
N GLU A 102 -7.17 -12.10 -9.99
CA GLU A 102 -6.52 -12.14 -11.31
C GLU A 102 -5.43 -11.08 -11.49
N LEU A 103 -5.48 -10.00 -10.70
CA LEU A 103 -4.53 -8.88 -10.81
C LEU A 103 -3.39 -9.00 -9.80
N VAL A 104 -3.69 -9.38 -8.56
CA VAL A 104 -2.69 -9.56 -7.51
C VAL A 104 -1.68 -10.65 -7.92
N GLY A 105 -0.40 -10.37 -7.72
CA GLY A 105 0.71 -11.22 -8.12
C GLY A 105 1.14 -11.07 -9.58
N LYS A 106 0.43 -10.27 -10.40
CA LYS A 106 0.94 -9.96 -11.75
C LYS A 106 2.22 -9.14 -11.66
N GLU A 107 3.22 -9.58 -12.42
CA GLU A 107 4.52 -8.92 -12.53
C GLU A 107 4.73 -8.33 -13.93
N PHE A 108 5.30 -7.14 -13.97
CA PHE A 108 5.81 -6.49 -15.17
C PHE A 108 7.34 -6.44 -15.06
N VAL A 109 8.01 -7.17 -15.94
CA VAL A 109 9.47 -7.33 -15.90
C VAL A 109 10.11 -6.45 -16.99
N PRO A 110 11.01 -5.52 -16.65
CA PRO A 110 11.66 -4.68 -17.64
C PRO A 110 12.71 -5.48 -18.42
N LYS A 111 12.99 -5.06 -19.66
CA LYS A 111 14.07 -5.65 -20.46
C LYS A 111 15.46 -5.44 -19.83
N HIS A 112 15.67 -4.31 -19.17
CA HIS A 112 16.94 -3.96 -18.53
C HIS A 112 16.71 -3.67 -17.05
N ALA A 113 17.47 -4.33 -16.19
CA ALA A 113 17.35 -4.14 -14.75
C ALA A 113 17.88 -2.76 -14.34
N ARG A 114 16.95 -1.85 -14.00
CA ARG A 114 17.23 -0.53 -13.43
C ARG A 114 16.13 -0.15 -12.47
N GLN A 115 16.45 0.63 -11.45
CA GLN A 115 15.49 1.05 -10.44
C GLN A 115 14.22 1.68 -11.05
N CYS A 116 13.06 1.20 -10.60
CA CYS A 116 11.79 1.86 -10.86
C CYS A 116 11.67 3.08 -9.92
N ASN A 117 11.64 4.29 -10.50
CA ASN A 117 11.62 5.54 -9.72
C ASN A 117 10.22 6.14 -9.57
N THR A 118 9.29 5.81 -10.47
CA THR A 118 7.93 6.33 -10.47
C THR A 118 7.00 5.34 -11.15
N LEU A 119 5.76 5.31 -10.67
CA LEU A 119 4.65 4.56 -11.25
C LEU A 119 3.44 5.46 -11.34
N ALA A 120 2.66 5.27 -12.38
CA ALA A 120 1.37 5.90 -12.55
C ALA A 120 0.42 4.91 -13.21
N TRP A 121 -0.84 4.96 -12.80
CA TRP A 121 -1.91 4.24 -13.48
C TRP A 121 -2.39 5.07 -14.67
N ASN A 122 -2.73 4.38 -15.77
CA ASN A 122 -3.46 5.01 -16.85
C ASN A 122 -4.93 5.18 -16.41
N PRO A 123 -5.49 6.40 -16.37
CA PRO A 123 -6.87 6.66 -15.96
C PRO A 123 -7.92 5.96 -16.85
#